data_AF-A7B0K8-F1
#
_entry.id   AF-A7B0K8-F1
#
_cell.length_a   1.000
_cell.length_b   1.000
_cell.length_c   1.000
_cell.angle_alpha   90.00
_cell.angle_beta   90.00
_cell.angle_gamma   90.00
#
_symmetry.space_group_name_H-M   'P 1'
#
loop_
_entity.id
_entity.type
_entity.pdbx_description
1 polymer ?
#
loop_
_entity_poly.entity_id
_entity_poly.type
_entity_poly.pdbx_seq_one_letter_code
_entity_poly.pdbx_strand_id
1 'polypeptide(L)'
;MWTEQIVLGLIGLSSGVAVAGGLFAFIVELGVVADLADRTHTAESLLLYEDSIALGGILGNAVFCFQIMIPCAGFILPFFGVLSGIFVGCWAMALAEILNVFPIFIRRVKLVRYIKWFIIGIALGKGFGACIGFLQ
;
A
#
# COMPACT_ATOMS: atom_id res chain seq x y z
N MET A 1 -8.18 -26.38 25.92
CA MET A 1 -6.80 -26.70 25.46
C MET A 1 -6.71 -26.86 23.94
N TRP A 2 -7.07 -27.99 23.30
CA TRP A 2 -6.95 -28.11 21.83
C TRP A 2 -7.94 -27.23 21.06
N THR A 3 -9.18 -27.12 21.52
CA THR A 3 -10.22 -26.30 20.85
C THR A 3 -9.84 -24.82 20.78
N GLU A 4 -9.23 -24.28 21.84
CA GLU A 4 -8.77 -22.89 21.88
C GLU A 4 -7.62 -22.66 20.89
N GLN A 5 -6.68 -23.60 20.78
CA GLN A 5 -5.58 -23.53 19.81
C GLN A 5 -6.09 -23.59 18.36
N ILE A 6 -7.11 -24.42 18.11
CA ILE A 6 -7.74 -24.52 16.77
C ILE A 6 -8.47 -23.20 16.43
N VAL A 7 -9.20 -22.61 17.38
CA VAL A 7 -9.91 -21.34 17.19
C VAL A 7 -8.92 -20.19 16.98
N LEU A 8 -7.86 -20.10 17.80
CA LEU A 8 -6.81 -19.11 17.64
C LEU A 8 -6.08 -19.27 16.31
N GLY A 9 -5.80 -20.50 15.89
CA GLY A 9 -5.22 -20.81 14.59
C GLY A 9 -6.12 -20.36 13.44
N LEU A 10 -7.44 -20.58 13.52
CA LEU A 10 -8.40 -20.15 12.51
C LEU A 10 -8.50 -18.62 12.42
N ILE A 11 -8.55 -17.93 13.56
CA ILE A 11 -8.57 -16.46 13.62
C ILE A 11 -7.27 -15.89 13.04
N GLY A 12 -6.13 -16.45 13.44
CA GLY A 12 -4.82 -16.06 12.93
C GLY A 12 -4.73 -16.23 11.42
N LEU A 13 -5.15 -17.38 10.89
CA LEU A 13 -5.14 -17.66 9.45
C LEU A 13 -6.11 -16.73 8.69
N SER A 14 -7.33 -16.53 9.20
CA SER A 14 -8.30 -15.61 8.59
C SER A 14 -7.79 -14.17 8.55
N SER A 15 -7.20 -13.69 9.66
CA SER A 15 -6.61 -12.35 9.70
C SER A 15 -5.41 -12.22 8.77
N GLY A 16 -4.56 -13.26 8.69
CA GLY A 16 -3.40 -13.28 7.80
C GLY A 16 -3.80 -13.22 6.33
N VAL A 17 -4.80 -14.00 5.92
CA VAL A 17 -5.34 -13.96 4.54
C VAL A 17 -5.95 -12.59 4.22
N ALA A 18 -6.72 -12.01 5.15
CA ALA A 18 -7.30 -10.68 4.95
C ALA A 18 -6.24 -9.59 4.78
N VAL A 19 -5.19 -9.60 5.63
CA VAL A 19 -4.10 -8.62 5.57
C VAL A 19 -3.25 -8.82 4.31
N ALA A 20 -2.90 -10.06 3.96
CA ALA A 20 -2.11 -10.36 2.76
C ALA A 20 -2.87 -9.97 1.48
N GLY A 21 -4.16 -10.31 1.39
CA GLY A 21 -5.01 -9.91 0.28
C GLY A 21 -5.15 -8.39 0.16
N GLY A 22 -5.31 -7.68 1.28
CA GLY A 22 -5.37 -6.22 1.30
C GLY A 22 -4.08 -5.56 0.85
N LEU A 23 -2.93 -6.04 1.34
CA LEU A 23 -1.61 -5.54 0.94
C LEU A 23 -1.35 -5.76 -0.55
N PHE A 24 -1.65 -6.96 -1.06
CA PHE A 24 -1.41 -7.29 -2.47
C PHE A 24 -2.32 -6.50 -3.40
N ALA A 25 -3.62 -6.40 -3.08
CA ALA A 25 -4.56 -5.56 -3.83
C ALA A 25 -4.10 -4.10 -3.85
N PHE A 26 -3.63 -3.57 -2.72
CA PHE A 26 -3.12 -2.22 -2.62
C PHE A 26 -1.89 -1.97 -3.50
N ILE A 27 -0.91 -2.86 -3.49
CA ILE A 27 0.33 -2.71 -4.29
C ILE A 27 0.02 -2.74 -5.79
N VAL A 28 -0.90 -3.62 -6.21
CA VAL A 28 -1.32 -3.73 -7.61
C VAL A 28 -2.15 -2.52 -8.04
N GLU A 29 -3.10 -2.06 -7.20
CA GLU A 29 -3.98 -0.92 -7.49
C GLU A 29 -3.22 0.41 -7.57
N LEU A 30 -2.18 0.57 -6.76
CA LEU A 30 -1.30 1.73 -6.83
C LEU A 30 -0.52 1.84 -8.13
N GLY A 31 -0.49 0.79 -8.97
CA GLY A 31 0.13 0.84 -10.29
C GLY A 31 1.65 0.78 -10.29
N VAL A 32 2.32 0.67 -9.13
CA VAL A 32 3.79 0.62 -9.02
C VAL A 32 4.40 -0.47 -9.90
N VAL A 33 3.76 -1.64 -9.94
CA VAL A 33 4.19 -2.79 -10.73
C VAL A 33 4.02 -2.53 -12.23
N ALA A 34 2.90 -1.91 -12.61
CA ALA A 34 2.60 -1.57 -14.00
C ALA A 34 3.56 -0.50 -14.53
N ASP A 35 3.88 0.51 -13.72
CA ASP A 35 4.81 1.59 -14.05
C ASP A 35 6.25 1.04 -14.27
N LEU A 36 6.70 0.13 -13.39
CA LEU A 36 7.99 -0.56 -13.53
C LEU A 36 8.03 -1.44 -14.79
N ALA A 37 6.96 -2.18 -15.06
CA ALA A 37 6.86 -3.05 -16.23
C ALA A 37 6.80 -2.25 -17.55
N ASP A 38 6.12 -1.10 -17.56
CA ASP A 38 6.03 -0.19 -18.71
C ASP A 38 7.38 0.48 -18.99
N ARG A 39 8.06 0.99 -17.96
CA ARG A 39 9.39 1.61 -18.08
C ARG A 39 10.49 0.65 -18.51
N THR A 40 10.39 -0.62 -18.13
CA THR A 40 11.33 -1.67 -18.56
C THR A 40 10.93 -2.32 -19.88
N HIS A 41 9.85 -1.86 -20.52
CA HIS A 41 9.26 -2.46 -21.72
C HIS A 41 9.06 -3.97 -21.62
N THR A 42 8.83 -4.48 -20.40
CA THR A 42 8.70 -5.91 -20.10
C THR A 42 7.33 -6.19 -19.47
N ALA A 43 6.28 -5.67 -20.10
CA ALA A 43 4.89 -5.91 -19.68
C ALA A 43 4.50 -7.41 -19.73
N GLU A 44 5.17 -8.18 -20.57
CA GLU A 44 4.94 -9.63 -20.73
C GLU A 44 5.36 -10.45 -19.50
N SER A 45 6.20 -9.88 -18.62
CA SER A 45 6.68 -10.52 -17.38
C SER A 45 6.03 -9.98 -16.11
N LEU A 46 4.79 -9.48 -16.18
CA LEU A 46 4.08 -8.93 -15.01
C LEU A 46 3.97 -9.94 -13.86
N LEU A 47 3.70 -11.22 -14.17
CA LEU A 47 3.63 -12.31 -13.18
C LEU A 47 4.94 -12.48 -12.39
N LEU A 48 6.10 -12.29 -13.03
CA LEU A 48 7.38 -12.41 -12.33
C LEU A 48 7.61 -11.27 -11.34
N TYR A 49 7.10 -10.07 -11.64
CA TYR A 49 7.14 -8.95 -10.70
C TYR A 49 6.21 -9.20 -9.50
N GLU A 50 5.00 -9.69 -9.76
CA GLU A 50 4.04 -10.07 -8.71
C GLU A 50 4.60 -11.15 -7.78
N ASP A 51 5.20 -12.21 -8.35
CA ASP A 51 5.84 -13.29 -7.58
C ASP A 51 7.02 -12.77 -6.76
N SER A 52 7.81 -11.83 -7.31
CA SER A 52 8.93 -11.21 -6.60
C SER A 52 8.44 -10.37 -5.40
N ILE A 53 7.33 -9.65 -5.55
CA ILE A 53 6.71 -8.88 -4.47
C ILE A 53 6.14 -9.83 -3.41
N ALA A 54 5.48 -10.92 -3.82
CA ALA A 54 4.95 -11.93 -2.90
C ALA A 54 6.07 -12.59 -2.10
N LEU A 55 7.17 -13.00 -2.75
CA LEU A 55 8.36 -13.54 -2.10
C LEU A 55 8.99 -12.53 -1.13
N GLY A 56 9.10 -11.27 -1.54
CA GLY A 56 9.59 -10.18 -0.68
C GLY A 56 8.72 -9.97 0.56
N GLY A 57 7.40 -10.00 0.41
CA GLY A 57 6.44 -9.90 1.50
C GLY A 57 6.51 -11.09 2.48
N ILE A 58 6.63 -12.30 1.96
CA ILE A 58 6.80 -13.53 2.77
C ILE A 58 8.11 -13.46 3.57
N LEU A 59 9.22 -13.12 2.91
CA LEU A 59 10.53 -12.99 3.56
C LEU A 59 10.53 -11.87 4.60
N GLY A 60 9.99 -10.70 4.27
CA GLY A 60 9.87 -9.57 5.19
C GLY A 60 9.02 -9.90 6.41
N ASN A 61 7.88 -10.56 6.22
CA ASN A 61 7.03 -11.01 7.32
C ASN A 61 7.71 -12.06 8.19
N ALA A 62 8.45 -13.00 7.60
CA ALA A 62 9.23 -13.98 8.35
C ALA A 62 10.32 -13.30 9.21
N VAL A 63 11.08 -12.36 8.63
CA VAL A 63 12.11 -11.60 9.38
C VAL A 63 11.49 -10.78 10.52
N PHE A 64 10.35 -10.11 10.26
CA PHE A 64 9.65 -9.32 11.26
C PHE A 64 9.06 -10.18 12.40
N CYS A 65 8.43 -11.30 12.06
CA CYS A 65 7.76 -12.16 13.03
C CYS A 65 8.75 -12.98 13.88
N PHE A 66 9.84 -13.47 13.27
CA PHE A 66 10.86 -14.24 13.99
C PHE A 66 11.96 -13.38 14.62
N GLN A 67 11.91 -12.05 14.46
CA GLN A 67 12.90 -11.09 14.99
C GLN A 67 14.34 -11.55 14.71
N ILE A 68 14.58 -12.02 13.48
CA ILE A 68 15.85 -12.64 13.11
C ILE A 68 16.94 -11.55 13.17
N MET A 69 17.85 -11.67 14.13
CA MET A 69 19.00 -10.78 14.23
C MET A 69 20.01 -11.16 13.14
N ILE A 70 20.06 -10.37 12.07
CA ILE A 70 20.97 -10.59 10.94
C ILE A 70 22.37 -10.08 11.33
N PRO A 71 23.39 -10.95 11.47
CA PRO A 71 24.73 -10.57 11.97
C PRO A 71 25.54 -9.63 11.04
N CYS A 72 25.02 -9.29 9.87
CA CYS A 72 25.64 -8.41 8.87
C CYS A 72 24.73 -7.24 8.44
N ALA A 73 23.85 -6.77 9.34
CA ALA A 73 22.89 -5.71 9.02
C ALA A 73 23.58 -4.44 8.47
N GLY A 74 24.75 -4.06 8.98
CA GLY A 74 25.43 -2.80 8.61
C GLY A 74 25.71 -2.60 7.12
N PHE A 75 26.02 -3.67 6.36
CA PHE A 75 26.23 -3.59 4.91
C PHE A 75 24.93 -3.72 4.11
N ILE A 76 23.94 -4.41 4.66
CA ILE A 76 22.63 -4.63 4.03
C ILE A 76 21.75 -3.37 4.16
N LEU A 77 21.86 -2.61 5.24
CA LEU A 77 21.08 -1.39 5.48
C LEU A 77 21.16 -0.35 4.34
N PRO A 78 22.33 0.07 3.85
CA PRO A 78 22.40 1.06 2.77
C PRO A 78 21.83 0.52 1.45
N PHE A 79 22.05 -0.76 1.14
CA PHE A 79 21.46 -1.39 -0.04
C PHE A 79 19.93 -1.45 0.04
N PHE A 80 19.41 -1.86 1.20
CA PHE A 80 17.98 -1.86 1.48
C PHE A 80 17.38 -0.44 1.44
N GLY A 81 18.12 0.57 1.93
CA GLY A 81 17.71 1.97 1.87
C GLY A 81 17.58 2.48 0.42
N VAL A 82 18.51 2.14 -0.47
CA VAL A 82 18.41 2.49 -1.89
C VAL A 82 17.21 1.80 -2.55
N LEU A 83 17.02 0.50 -2.30
CA LEU A 83 15.87 -0.25 -2.82
C LEU A 83 14.54 0.34 -2.33
N SER A 84 14.44 0.66 -1.04
CA SER A 84 13.28 1.32 -0.47
C SER A 84 13.05 2.70 -1.09
N GLY A 85 14.11 3.45 -1.38
CA GLY A 85 14.02 4.74 -2.06
C GLY A 85 13.47 4.63 -3.48
N ILE A 86 13.93 3.64 -4.25
CA ILE A 86 13.43 3.35 -5.60
C ILE A 86 11.94 2.98 -5.53
N PHE A 87 11.55 2.10 -4.59
CA PHE A 87 10.16 1.70 -4.40
C PHE A 87 9.25 2.90 -4.06
N VAL A 88 9.65 3.74 -3.10
CA VAL A 88 8.88 4.94 -2.73
C VAL A 88 8.84 5.96 -3.88
N GLY A 89 9.90 6.06 -4.68
CA GLY A 89 9.94 6.90 -5.88
C GLY A 89 8.95 6.46 -6.95
N CYS A 90 8.91 5.17 -7.28
CA CYS A 90 7.92 4.60 -8.19
C CYS A 90 6.50 4.80 -7.65
N TRP A 91 6.31 4.62 -6.34
CA TRP A 91 5.01 4.87 -5.71
C TRP A 91 4.54 6.32 -5.82
N ALA A 92 5.43 7.28 -5.61
CA ALA A 92 5.12 8.69 -5.77
C ALA A 92 4.77 9.06 -7.23
N MET A 93 5.46 8.46 -8.21
CA MET A 93 5.18 8.66 -9.63
C MET A 93 3.80 8.14 -10.02
N ALA A 94 3.47 6.90 -9.64
CA ALA A 94 2.17 6.30 -9.95
C ALA A 94 1.00 7.08 -9.30
N LEU A 95 1.19 7.54 -8.05
CA LEU A 95 0.24 8.44 -7.40
C LEU A 95 0.06 9.76 -8.17
N ALA A 96 1.15 10.35 -8.67
CA ALA A 96 1.07 11.58 -9.45
C ALA A 96 0.30 11.40 -10.77
N GLU A 97 0.45 10.25 -11.44
CA GLU A 97 -0.31 9.92 -12.64
C GLU A 97 -1.81 9.81 -12.35
N ILE A 98 -2.19 9.05 -11.32
CA ILE A 98 -3.59 8.90 -10.89
C ILE A 98 -4.19 10.27 -10.50
N LEU A 99 -3.44 11.09 -9.77
CA LEU A 99 -3.87 12.44 -9.38
C LEU A 99 -4.08 13.35 -10.59
N ASN A 100 -3.33 13.17 -11.68
CA ASN A 100 -3.51 13.93 -12.91
C ASN A 100 -4.75 13.49 -13.70
N VAL A 101 -5.14 12.21 -13.59
CA VAL A 101 -6.38 11.68 -14.19
C VAL A 101 -7.63 12.08 -13.41
N PHE A 102 -7.51 12.26 -12.09
CA PHE A 102 -8.60 12.63 -11.20
C PHE A 102 -9.43 13.87 -11.64
N PRO A 103 -8.82 15.03 -12.00
CA PRO A 103 -9.58 16.20 -12.47
C PRO A 103 -10.32 15.93 -13.80
N ILE A 104 -9.79 15.06 -14.65
CA ILE A 104 -10.44 14.67 -15.91
C ILE A 104 -11.71 13.87 -15.59
N PHE A 105 -11.60 12.91 -14.67
CA PHE A 105 -12.75 12.11 -14.21
C PHE A 105 -13.87 12.98 -13.64
N ILE A 106 -13.55 13.93 -12.75
CA ILE A 106 -14.53 14.87 -12.17
C ILE A 106 -15.28 15.65 -13.25
N ARG A 107 -14.57 16.12 -14.28
CA ARG A 107 -15.19 16.84 -15.42
C ARG A 107 -16.12 15.93 -16.21
N ARG A 108 -15.73 14.67 -16.46
CA ARG A 108 -16.53 13.69 -17.22
C ARG A 108 -17.82 13.29 -16.51
N VAL A 109 -17.78 13.15 -15.19
CA VAL A 109 -18.96 12.82 -14.36
C VAL A 109 -19.84 14.06 -14.09
N LYS A 110 -19.49 15.25 -14.61
CA LYS A 110 -20.19 16.54 -14.36
C LYS A 110 -20.29 16.90 -12.87
N LEU A 111 -19.42 16.35 -12.03
CA LEU A 111 -19.33 16.61 -10.59
C LEU A 111 -18.80 18.02 -10.26
N VAL A 112 -18.32 18.74 -11.27
CA VAL A 112 -17.81 20.13 -11.16
C VAL A 112 -18.82 21.06 -10.47
N ARG A 113 -20.14 20.85 -10.68
CA ARG A 113 -21.19 21.68 -10.04
C ARG A 113 -21.34 21.39 -8.53
N TYR A 114 -21.06 20.17 -8.09
CA TYR A 114 -21.21 19.73 -6.70
C TYR A 114 -19.92 19.83 -5.88
N ILE A 115 -18.79 20.14 -6.52
CA ILE A 115 -17.48 20.31 -5.86
C ILE A 115 -17.54 21.32 -4.70
N LYS A 116 -18.37 22.37 -4.82
CA LYS A 116 -18.55 23.37 -3.75
C LYS A 116 -19.09 22.74 -2.47
N TRP A 117 -20.11 21.88 -2.58
CA TRP A 117 -20.67 21.15 -1.45
C TRP A 117 -19.68 20.15 -0.87
N PHE A 118 -18.87 19.52 -1.73
CA PHE A 118 -17.83 18.59 -1.32
C PHE A 118 -16.74 19.28 -0.47
N ILE A 119 -16.27 20.45 -0.90
CA ILE A 119 -15.28 21.26 -0.16
C ILE A 119 -15.84 21.69 1.21
N ILE A 120 -17.09 22.15 1.25
CA ILE A 120 -17.75 22.55 2.51
C ILE A 120 -17.87 21.35 3.47
N GLY A 121 -18.24 20.17 2.95
CA GLY A 121 -18.30 18.94 3.75
C GLY A 121 -16.95 18.53 4.34
N ILE A 122 -15.87 18.58 3.55
CA ILE A 122 -14.51 18.30 4.02
C ILE A 122 -14.06 19.33 5.07
N ALA A 123 -14.33 20.61 4.83
CA ALA A 123 -13.99 21.69 5.76
C ALA A 123 -14.71 21.55 7.10
N LEU A 124 -16.02 21.25 7.08
CA LEU A 124 -16.80 20.97 8.28
C LEU A 124 -16.29 19.71 9.00
N GLY A 125 -16.04 18.62 8.28
CA GLY A 125 -15.51 17.39 8.87
C GLY A 125 -14.16 17.60 9.57
N LYS A 126 -13.23 18.31 8.92
CA LYS A 126 -11.95 18.71 9.54
C LYS A 126 -12.14 19.66 10.71
N GLY A 127 -13.06 20.61 10.61
CA GLY A 127 -13.39 21.55 11.68
C GLY A 127 -13.93 20.84 12.92
N PHE A 128 -14.88 19.92 12.74
CA PHE A 128 -15.41 19.10 13.83
C PHE A 128 -14.36 18.17 14.41
N GLY A 129 -13.55 17.51 13.58
CA GLY A 129 -12.45 16.66 14.04
C GLY A 129 -11.42 17.42 14.86
N ALA A 130 -11.05 18.63 14.45
CA ALA A 130 -10.15 19.50 15.20
C ALA A 130 -10.79 19.99 16.52
N CYS A 131 -12.09 20.30 16.53
CA CYS A 131 -12.79 20.73 17.74
C CYS A 131 -12.87 19.61 18.77
N ILE A 132 -13.21 18.38 18.35
CA ILE A 132 -13.25 17.20 19.24
C ILE A 132 -11.84 16.85 19.73
N GLY A 133 -10.83 16.88 18.85
CA GLY A 133 -9.43 16.64 19.23
C GLY A 133 -8.83 17.71 20.13
N PHE A 134 -9.43 18.89 20.22
CA PHE A 134 -9.04 19.93 21.19
C PHE A 134 -9.82 19.84 22.51
N LEU A 135 -11.00 19.21 22.49
CA LEU A 135 -11.86 19.02 23.66
C LEU A 135 -11.52 17.74 24.45
N GLN A 136 -10.78 16.81 23.84
CA GLN A 136 -10.31 15.54 24.41
C GLN A 136 -8.84 15.63 24.77
#